data_AF-A0A7W1KC52-F1
#
_entry.id   AF-A0A7W1KC52-F1
#
_cell.length_a   1.000
_cell.length_b   1.000
_cell.length_c   1.000
_cell.angle_alpha   90.00
_cell.angle_beta   90.00
_cell.angle_gamma   90.00
#
_symmetry.space_group_name_H-M   'P 1'
#
loop_
_entity.id
_entity.type
_entity.pdbx_description
1 polymer ?
#
loop_
_entity_poly.entity_id
_entity_poly.type
_entity_poly.pdbx_seq_one_letter_code
_entity_poly.pdbx_strand_id
1 'polypeptide(L)' 'LRYVVEKGSIAIDGVSLTVASVGDAQFEVSLIPETLVRTTLGVVEPGMEVNLEVDIMAKYAEKLLGAQAR' A
#
# COMPACT_ATOMS: atom_id res chain seq x y z
N LEU A 1 -6.65 -7.60 1.90
CA LEU A 1 -6.57 -6.26 1.27
C LEU A 1 -7.58 -5.23 1.81
N ARG A 2 -8.20 -5.45 2.99
CA ARG A 2 -9.27 -4.58 3.57
C ARG A 2 -8.97 -3.07 3.59
N TYR A 3 -7.72 -2.68 3.80
CA TYR A 3 -7.30 -1.28 3.92
C TYR A 3 -6.49 -0.77 2.72
N VAL A 4 -6.44 -1.55 1.64
CA VAL A 4 -5.75 -1.19 0.39
C VAL A 4 -6.84 -0.72 -0.58
N VAL A 5 -6.72 0.53 -1.03
CA VAL A 5 -7.72 1.17 -1.88
C VAL A 5 -7.04 1.59 -3.18
N GLU A 6 -7.70 1.36 -4.33
CA GLU A 6 -7.18 1.83 -5.61
C GLU A 6 -6.99 3.36 -5.58
N LYS A 7 -5.84 3.83 -6.09
CA LYS A 7 -5.37 5.22 -6.00
C LYS A 7 -5.12 5.73 -4.57
N GLY A 8 -5.26 4.89 -3.56
CA GLY A 8 -4.86 5.17 -2.19
C GLY A 8 -3.35 5.09 -1.99
N SER A 9 -2.91 5.48 -0.80
CA SER A 9 -1.51 5.39 -0.39
C SER A 9 -1.23 4.02 0.25
N ILE A 10 -0.01 3.53 0.05
CA ILE A 10 0.53 2.38 0.77
C ILE A 10 2.04 2.58 0.96
N ALA A 11 2.59 2.10 2.07
CA ALA A 11 4.02 2.07 2.29
C ALA A 11 4.56 0.64 2.15
N ILE A 12 5.62 0.49 1.34
CA ILE A 12 6.36 -0.76 1.14
C ILE A 12 7.81 -0.52 1.57
N ASP A 13 8.28 -1.23 2.59
CA ASP A 13 9.58 -0.98 3.25
C ASP A 13 9.80 0.50 3.60
N GLY A 14 8.73 1.16 4.07
CA GLY A 14 8.74 2.58 4.43
C GLY A 14 8.68 3.55 3.24
N VAL A 15 8.68 3.06 1.99
CA VAL A 15 8.55 3.89 0.79
C VAL A 15 7.07 4.14 0.49
N SER A 16 6.66 5.40 0.51
CA SER A 16 5.29 5.82 0.17
C SER A 16 5.03 5.68 -1.33
N LEU A 17 3.98 4.95 -1.69
CA LEU A 17 3.59 4.63 -3.05
C LEU A 17 2.08 4.77 -3.25
N THR A 18 1.67 4.98 -4.50
CA THR A 18 0.26 4.94 -4.90
C THR A 18 -0.12 3.54 -5.38
N VAL A 19 -1.23 3.02 -4.88
CA VAL A 19 -1.82 1.77 -5.34
C VAL A 19 -2.39 1.97 -6.74
N ALA A 20 -1.84 1.25 -7.72
CA ALA A 20 -2.25 1.34 -9.12
C ALA A 20 -3.56 0.57 -9.38
N SER A 21 -3.66 -0.65 -8.84
CA SER A 21 -4.81 -1.54 -8.95
C SER A 21 -4.93 -2.46 -7.73
N VAL A 22 -6.13 -2.99 -7.47
CA VAL A 22 -6.40 -3.96 -6.40
C VAL A 22 -7.20 -5.12 -7.00
N GLY A 23 -6.70 -6.35 -6.85
CA GLY A 23 -7.40 -7.59 -7.21
C GLY A 23 -7.83 -8.38 -5.98
N ASP A 24 -8.21 -9.64 -6.18
CA ASP A 24 -8.78 -10.47 -5.10
C ASP A 24 -7.77 -10.82 -4.00
N ALA A 25 -6.52 -11.11 -4.38
CA ALA A 25 -5.45 -11.54 -3.47
C ALA A 25 -4.14 -10.76 -3.64
N GLN A 26 -4.11 -9.76 -4.52
CA GLN A 26 -2.91 -8.96 -4.81
C GLN A 26 -3.28 -7.49 -5.09
N PHE A 27 -2.28 -6.62 -5.02
CA PHE A 27 -2.38 -5.23 -5.45
C PHE A 27 -1.12 -4.86 -6.23
N GLU A 28 -1.22 -3.82 -7.05
CA GLU A 28 -0.10 -3.35 -7.86
C GLU A 28 0.28 -1.93 -7.47
N VAL A 29 1.56 -1.61 -7.64
CA VAL A 29 2.14 -0.27 -7.50
C VAL A 29 3.01 0.00 -8.72
N SER A 30 3.17 1.26 -9.10
CA SER A 30 4.08 1.66 -10.16
C SER A 30 5.29 2.38 -9.57
N LEU A 31 6.48 1.97 -9.97
CA LEU A 31 7.75 2.57 -9.52
C LEU A 31 8.32 3.43 -10.64
N ILE A 32 8.61 4.69 -10.33
CA ILE A 32 9.34 5.57 -11.24
C ILE A 32 10.85 5.31 -11.14
N PRO A 33 11.66 5.71 -12.14
CA PRO A 33 13.10 5.49 -12.12
C PRO A 33 13.81 5.99 -10.85
N GLU A 34 13.43 7.16 -10.34
CA GLU A 34 14.02 7.70 -9.10
C GLU A 34 13.76 6.76 -7.90
N THR A 35 12.54 6.22 -7.77
CA THR A 35 12.21 5.28 -6.68
C THR A 35 13.01 3.99 -6.78
N LEU A 36 13.18 3.46 -7.99
CA LEU A 36 14.01 2.27 -8.23
C LEU A 36 15.47 2.50 -7.86
N VAL A 37 16.02 3.68 -8.18
CA VAL A 37 17.43 4.02 -7.93
C VAL A 37 17.70 4.39 -6.47
N ARG A 38 16.73 5.00 -5.77
CA ARG A 38 16.93 5.59 -4.44
C ARG A 38 16.44 4.72 -3.28
N THR A 39 15.82 3.58 -3.56
CA THR A 39 15.25 2.71 -2.53
C THR A 39 15.66 1.26 -2.73
N THR A 40 15.40 0.40 -1.74
CA THR A 40 15.65 -1.05 -1.84
C THR A 40 14.73 -1.75 -2.84
N LEU A 41 13.66 -1.08 -3.30
CA LEU A 41 12.68 -1.66 -4.23
C LEU A 41 13.26 -1.94 -5.62
N GLY A 42 14.39 -1.30 -6.00
CA GLY A 42 15.04 -1.53 -7.28
C GLY A 42 15.67 -2.93 -7.44
N VAL A 43 15.85 -3.66 -6.34
CA VAL A 43 16.45 -5.01 -6.33
C VAL A 43 15.50 -6.08 -5.78
N VAL A 44 14.23 -5.75 -5.58
CA VAL A 44 13.23 -6.71 -5.10
C VAL A 44 12.89 -7.70 -6.20
N GLU A 45 12.91 -8.98 -5.86
CA GLU A 45 12.57 -10.09 -6.75
C GLU A 45 11.31 -10.83 -6.26
N PRO A 46 10.58 -11.52 -7.14
CA PRO A 46 9.45 -12.35 -6.74
C PRO A 46 9.82 -13.35 -5.63
N GLY A 47 9.01 -13.38 -4.58
CA GLY A 47 9.22 -14.25 -3.41
C GLY A 47 9.97 -13.59 -2.25
N MET A 48 10.53 -12.38 -2.45
CA MET A 48 11.06 -11.60 -1.33
C MET A 48 9.92 -11.04 -0.47
N GLU A 49 10.10 -11.10 0.84
CA GLU A 49 9.21 -10.46 1.80
C GLU A 49 9.54 -8.97 1.92
N VAL A 50 8.50 -8.17 2.12
CA VAL A 50 8.59 -6.72 2.32
C VAL A 50 7.69 -6.31 3.47
N ASN A 51 8.02 -5.22 4.14
CA ASN A 51 7.16 -4.64 5.16
C ASN A 51 6.04 -3.85 4.50
N LEU A 52 4.79 -4.13 4.88
CA LEU A 52 3.62 -3.43 4.36
C LEU A 52 2.94 -2.61 5.46
N GLU A 53 2.77 -1.33 5.19
CA GLU A 53 2.02 -0.41 6.03
C GLU A 53 0.86 0.20 5.24
N VAL A 54 -0.36 -0.11 5.69
CA VAL A 54 -1.59 0.43 5.09
C VAL A 54 -1.85 1.85 5.60
N ASP A 55 -2.53 2.66 4.79
CA ASP A 55 -2.87 4.03 5.15
C ASP A 55 -3.70 4.07 6.44
N ILE A 56 -3.26 4.89 7.39
CA ILE A 56 -3.97 5.11 8.65
C ILE A 56 -5.36 5.72 8.42
N MET A 57 -5.54 6.48 7.34
CA MET A 57 -6.84 7.06 6.96
C MET A 57 -7.89 5.98 6.71
N ALA A 58 -7.51 4.83 6.16
CA ALA A 58 -8.42 3.71 5.98
C ALA A 58 -8.90 3.13 7.33
N LYS A 59 -8.00 3.04 8.32
CA LYS A 59 -8.34 2.60 9.69
C LYS A 59 -9.22 3.63 10.41
N TYR A 60 -8.94 4.92 10.23
CA TYR A 60 -9.79 5.99 10.79
C TYR A 60 -11.18 5.99 10.17
N ALA A 61 -11.30 5.86 8.84
CA ALA A 61 -12.57 5.77 8.16
C ALA A 61 -13.42 4.61 8.68
N GLU A 62 -12.82 3.43 8.83
CA GLU A 62 -13.48 2.28 9.44
C GLU A 62 -13.93 2.54 10.88
N LYS A 63 -13.06 3.12 11.71
CA LYS A 63 -13.41 3.44 13.11
C LYS A 63 -14.59 4.41 13.18
N LEU A 64 -14.63 5.43 12.32
CA LEU A 64 -15.72 6.41 12.27
C LEU A 64 -17.03 5.78 11.79
N LEU A 65 -17.00 4.98 10.73
CA LEU A 65 -18.18 4.29 10.21
C LEU A 65 -18.72 3.25 11.20
N GLY A 66 -17.83 2.52 11.90
CA GLY A 66 -18.21 1.57 12.94
C GLY A 66 -18.74 2.23 14.22
N ALA A 67 -18.31 3.46 14.52
CA ALA A 67 -18.86 4.26 15.61
C ALA A 67 -20.26 4.82 15.28
N GLN A 68 -20.55 5.09 14.00
CA GLN A 68 -21.84 5.58 13.53
C GLN A 68 -22.94 4.51 13.51
N ALA A 69 -22.57 3.23 13.52
CA ALA A 69 -23.47 2.09 13.57
C ALA A 69 -23.85 1.65 15.01
N ARG A 70 -23.43 2.42 16.03
CA ARG A 70 -23.74 2.19 17.45
C ARG A 70 -24.66 3.26 18.01
#